data_AF-A0A542QT98-F1
#
_entry.id   AF-A0A542QT98-F1
#
_cell.length_a   1.000
_cell.length_b   1.000
_cell.length_c   1.000
_cell.angle_alpha   90.00
_cell.angle_beta   90.00
_cell.angle_gamma   90.00
#
_symmetry.space_group_name_H-M   'P 1'
#
loop_
_entity.id
_entity.type
_entity.pdbx_description
1 polymer ?
#
loop_
_entity_poly.entity_id
_entity_poly.type
_entity_poly.pdbx_seq_one_letter_code
_entity_poly.pdbx_strand_id
1 'polypeptide(L)'
;MQDLVQKYEQTVSEEDQLIRSIQTCEEVITLLVDFIYAQNQDCQAEIIREAIEAIHQTESRLRGNLLHTRIEKTLLSAQMKKYIPPVLTS
;
A
#
# COMPACT_ATOMS: atom_id res chain seq x y z
N MET A 1 17.86 -13.64 -16.31
CA MET A 1 18.33 -13.11 -15.01
C MET A 1 18.08 -11.61 -14.89
N GLN A 2 18.55 -10.81 -15.84
CA GLN A 2 18.30 -9.36 -15.86
C GLN A 2 16.80 -8.98 -15.81
N ASP A 3 15.95 -9.70 -16.54
CA ASP A 3 14.48 -9.54 -16.50
C ASP A 3 13.86 -9.84 -15.12
N LEU A 4 14.41 -10.80 -14.37
CA LEU A 4 13.92 -11.13 -13.02
C LEU A 4 14.30 -10.04 -12.00
N VAL A 5 15.52 -9.50 -12.10
CA VAL A 5 15.98 -8.40 -11.24
C VAL A 5 15.15 -7.15 -11.52
N GLN A 6 14.92 -6.82 -12.79
CA GLN A 6 14.11 -5.66 -13.17
C GLN A 6 12.66 -5.78 -12.67
N LYS A 7 12.03 -6.95 -12.80
CA LYS A 7 10.69 -7.20 -12.24
C LYS A 7 10.68 -7.07 -10.71
N TYR A 8 11.71 -7.58 -10.04
CA TYR A 8 11.84 -7.45 -8.59
C TYR A 8 11.93 -5.96 -8.19
N GLU A 9 12.80 -5.18 -8.82
CA GLU A 9 12.93 -3.74 -8.57
C GLU A 9 11.63 -2.98 -8.81
N GLN A 10 10.89 -3.34 -9.87
CA GLN A 10 9.56 -2.79 -10.12
C GLN A 10 8.60 -3.08 -8.96
N THR A 11 8.53 -4.33 -8.48
CA THR A 11 7.67 -4.68 -7.32
C THR A 11 8.07 -3.96 -6.03
N VAL A 12 9.36 -3.62 -5.85
CA VAL A 12 9.81 -2.78 -4.72
C VAL A 12 9.25 -1.37 -4.85
N SER A 13 9.38 -0.75 -6.02
CA SER A 13 8.87 0.60 -6.27
C SER A 13 7.34 0.67 -6.14
N GLU A 14 6.64 -0.35 -6.63
CA GLU A 14 5.18 -0.46 -6.51
C GLU A 14 4.75 -0.61 -5.04
N GLU A 15 5.45 -1.44 -4.27
CA GLU A 15 5.19 -1.59 -2.83
C GLU A 15 5.33 -0.24 -2.10
N ASP A 16 6.42 0.48 -2.34
CA ASP A 16 6.68 1.79 -1.73
C ASP A 16 5.58 2.81 -2.07
N GLN A 17 5.09 2.80 -3.31
CA GLN A 17 4.00 3.67 -3.74
C GLN A 17 2.68 3.30 -3.06
N LEU A 18 2.38 2.01 -2.95
CA LEU A 18 1.17 1.52 -2.27
C LEU A 18 1.18 1.88 -0.79
N ILE A 19 2.31 1.73 -0.10
CA ILE A 19 2.47 2.12 1.30
C ILE A 19 2.20 3.61 1.50
N ARG A 20 2.83 4.48 0.69
CA ARG A 20 2.58 5.94 0.75
C ARG A 20 1.12 6.28 0.52
N SER A 21 0.48 5.63 -0.46
CA SER A 21 -0.93 5.89 -0.79
C SER A 21 -1.87 5.47 0.35
N ILE A 22 -1.59 4.34 1.01
CA ILE A 22 -2.34 3.87 2.18
C ILE A 22 -2.20 4.87 3.34
N GLN A 23 -0.98 5.32 3.61
CA GLN A 23 -0.71 6.33 4.64
C GLN A 23 -1.49 7.63 4.38
N THR A 24 -1.52 8.10 3.13
CA THR A 24 -2.35 9.25 2.76
C THR A 24 -3.84 9.01 3.02
N CYS A 25 -4.37 7.82 2.73
CA CYS A 25 -5.76 7.51 3.07
C CYS A 25 -6.02 7.60 4.58
N GLU A 26 -5.15 7.01 5.40
CA GLU A 26 -5.26 7.04 6.87
C GLU A 26 -5.19 8.48 7.41
N GLU A 27 -4.28 9.31 6.88
CA GLU A 27 -4.13 10.72 7.24
C GLU A 27 -5.39 11.52 6.89
N VAL A 28 -5.94 11.33 5.68
CA VAL A 28 -7.15 12.05 5.26
C VAL A 28 -8.36 11.64 6.10
N ILE A 29 -8.52 10.35 6.41
CA ILE A 29 -9.59 9.89 7.31
C ILE A 29 -9.46 10.56 8.68
N THR A 30 -8.24 10.61 9.24
CA THR A 30 -7.97 11.26 10.52
C THR A 30 -8.37 12.75 10.49
N LEU A 31 -7.98 13.48 9.44
CA LEU A 31 -8.35 14.89 9.26
C LEU A 31 -9.87 15.10 9.18
N LEU A 32 -10.60 14.21 8.50
CA LEU A 32 -12.06 14.30 8.39
C LEU A 32 -12.75 14.03 9.73
N VAL A 33 -12.25 13.08 10.51
CA VAL A 33 -12.76 12.79 11.86
C VAL A 33 -12.49 13.96 12.80
N ASP A 34 -11.29 14.53 12.76
CA ASP A 34 -10.93 15.72 13.54
C ASP A 34 -11.79 16.93 13.16
N PHE A 35 -12.13 17.07 11.88
CA PHE A 35 -13.03 18.13 11.40
C PHE A 35 -14.45 17.97 11.97
N ILE A 36 -15.00 16.75 12.02
CA ILE A 36 -16.30 16.50 12.66
C ILE A 36 -16.25 16.92 14.13
N TYR A 37 -15.18 16.52 14.84
CA TYR A 37 -14.99 16.83 16.25
C TYR A 37 -14.93 18.34 16.50
N ALA A 38 -14.19 19.09 15.66
CA ALA A 38 -14.01 20.53 15.82
C ALA A 38 -15.30 21.34 15.60
N GLN A 39 -16.23 20.87 14.76
CA GLN A 39 -17.40 21.64 14.34
C GLN A 39 -18.61 21.55 15.28
N ASN A 40 -18.54 20.79 16.37
CA ASN A 40 -19.47 20.84 17.52
C ASN A 40 -20.99 20.97 17.19
N GLN A 41 -21.46 20.39 16.07
CA GLN A 41 -22.85 20.30 15.53
C GLN A 41 -23.14 21.04 14.19
N ASP A 42 -22.26 21.90 13.67
CA ASP A 42 -22.54 22.67 12.43
C ASP A 42 -22.09 21.98 11.13
N CYS A 43 -21.53 20.76 11.20
CA CYS A 43 -21.11 20.03 10.00
C CYS A 43 -22.18 19.03 9.55
N GLN A 44 -22.33 18.89 8.23
CA GLN A 44 -23.15 17.82 7.63
C GLN A 44 -22.41 16.48 7.77
N ALA A 45 -22.50 15.88 8.96
CA ALA A 45 -21.76 14.67 9.34
C ALA A 45 -21.96 13.49 8.38
N GLU A 46 -23.14 13.39 7.75
CA GLU A 46 -23.43 12.36 6.75
C GLU A 46 -22.57 12.50 5.48
N ILE A 47 -22.34 13.73 4.98
CA ILE A 47 -21.43 13.94 3.84
C ILE A 47 -20.01 13.51 4.19
N ILE A 48 -19.57 13.81 5.40
CA ILE A 48 -18.22 13.46 5.85
C ILE A 48 -18.11 11.95 6.04
N ARG A 49 -19.16 11.28 6.55
CA ARG A 49 -19.24 9.82 6.63
C ARG A 49 -19.11 9.19 5.24
N GLU A 50 -19.87 9.67 4.24
CA GLU A 50 -19.78 9.18 2.87
C GLU A 50 -18.37 9.36 2.29
N ALA A 51 -17.72 10.51 2.56
CA ALA A 51 -16.34 10.74 2.16
C ALA A 51 -15.36 9.77 2.82
N ILE A 52 -15.48 9.56 4.13
CA ILE A 52 -14.66 8.58 4.88
C ILE A 52 -14.85 7.17 4.31
N GLU A 53 -16.09 6.77 4.02
CA GLU A 53 -16.38 5.45 3.45
C GLU A 53 -15.74 5.27 2.06
N ALA A 54 -15.80 6.28 1.20
CA ALA A 54 -15.14 6.24 -0.11
C ALA A 54 -13.61 6.13 -0.02
N ILE A 55 -12.99 6.85 0.93
CA ILE A 55 -11.54 6.78 1.18
C ILE A 55 -11.18 5.40 1.74
N HIS A 56 -11.95 4.89 2.70
CA HIS A 56 -11.73 3.57 3.28
C HIS A 56 -11.86 2.43 2.24
N GLN A 57 -12.81 2.53 1.31
CA GLN A 57 -12.91 1.58 0.17
C GLN A 57 -11.66 1.64 -0.71
N THR A 58 -11.13 2.84 -0.95
CA THR A 58 -9.88 3.03 -1.70
C THR A 58 -8.70 2.41 -0.96
N GLU A 59 -8.55 2.68 0.33
CA GLU A 59 -7.51 2.11 1.20
C GLU A 59 -7.58 0.57 1.21
N SER A 60 -8.77 0.00 1.37
CA SER A 60 -8.99 -1.45 1.36
C SER A 60 -8.51 -2.09 0.06
N ARG A 61 -8.80 -1.46 -1.09
CA ARG A 61 -8.31 -1.90 -2.39
C ARG A 61 -6.78 -1.81 -2.48
N LEU A 62 -6.18 -0.71 -2.01
CA LEU A 62 -4.73 -0.53 -1.99
C LEU A 62 -4.03 -1.58 -1.12
N ARG A 63 -4.59 -1.92 0.05
CA ARG A 63 -4.09 -3.01 0.91
C ARG A 63 -4.15 -4.37 0.21
N GLY A 64 -5.21 -4.63 -0.56
CA GLY A 64 -5.30 -5.82 -1.40
C GLY A 64 -4.18 -5.89 -2.45
N ASN A 65 -3.93 -4.79 -3.14
CA ASN A 65 -2.83 -4.69 -4.10
C ASN A 65 -1.46 -4.87 -3.42
N LEU A 66 -1.26 -4.26 -2.25
CA LEU A 66 -0.03 -4.39 -1.47
C LEU A 66 0.26 -5.84 -1.08
N LEU A 67 -0.76 -6.58 -0.68
CA LEU A 67 -0.64 -8.00 -0.38
C LEU A 67 -0.19 -8.77 -1.63
N HIS A 68 -0.80 -8.50 -2.78
CA HIS A 68 -0.42 -9.14 -4.04
C HIS A 68 1.03 -8.85 -4.44
N THR A 69 1.45 -7.58 -4.41
CA THR A 69 2.82 -7.15 -4.69
C THR A 69 3.84 -7.83 -3.77
N ARG A 70 3.53 -7.95 -2.46
CA ARG A 70 4.41 -8.65 -1.50
C ARG A 70 4.56 -10.14 -1.80
N ILE A 71 3.48 -10.79 -2.22
CA ILE A 71 3.51 -12.20 -2.65
C ILE A 71 4.41 -12.32 -3.89
N GLU A 72 4.19 -11.50 -4.91
CA GLU A 72 4.98 -11.52 -6.15
C GLU A 72 6.47 -11.26 -5.88
N LYS A 73 6.78 -10.21 -5.11
CA LYS A 73 8.16 -9.88 -4.71
C LYS A 73 8.84 -11.05 -4.00
N THR A 74 8.11 -11.74 -3.12
CA THR A 74 8.61 -12.92 -2.41
C THR A 74 8.89 -14.07 -3.38
N LEU A 75 7.98 -14.34 -4.31
CA LEU A 75 8.18 -15.37 -5.34
C LEU A 75 9.38 -15.07 -6.24
N LEU A 76 9.54 -13.82 -6.68
CA LEU A 76 10.70 -13.37 -7.47
C LEU A 76 12.00 -13.55 -6.69
N SER A 77 12.05 -13.15 -5.41
CA SER A 77 13.23 -13.34 -4.56
C SER A 77 13.60 -14.81 -4.40
N ALA A 78 12.62 -15.70 -4.27
CA ALA A 78 12.83 -17.13 -4.17
C ALA A 78 13.35 -17.72 -5.48
N GLN A 79 12.88 -17.24 -6.63
CA GLN A 79 13.41 -17.62 -7.94
C GLN A 79 14.87 -17.15 -8.08
N MET A 80 15.16 -15.90 -7.76
CA MET A 80 16.53 -15.35 -7.82
C MET A 80 17.50 -16.16 -6.95
N LYS A 81 17.09 -16.55 -5.73
CA LYS A 81 17.89 -17.42 -4.85
C LYS A 81 18.20 -18.79 -5.46
N LYS A 82 17.29 -19.36 -6.26
CA LYS A 82 17.55 -20.64 -6.96
C LYS A 82 18.59 -20.52 -8.08
N TYR A 83 18.76 -19.32 -8.65
CA TYR A 83 19.72 -19.07 -9.73
C TYR A 83 21.12 -18.65 -9.26
N ILE A 84 21.29 -18.28 -7.98
CA ILE A 84 22.60 -18.06 -7.37
C ILE A 84 23.00 -19.36 -6.67
N PRO A 85 23.90 -20.19 -7.24
CA PRO A 85 24.36 -21.40 -6.56
C PRO A 85 25.10 -21.03 -5.26
N PRO A 86 25.03 -21.86 -4.20
CA PRO A 86 25.60 -21.57 -2.87
C PRO A 86 27.14 -21.56 -2.81
N VAL A 87 27.85 -21.37 -3.93
CA VAL A 87 29.31 -21.50 -4.03
C VAL A 87 30.04 -20.15 -3.97
N LEU A 88 29.33 -19.02 -3.86
CA LEU A 88 29.95 -17.68 -3.77
C LEU A 88 29.74 -16.99 -2.43
N THR A 89 29.34 -17.73 -1.39
CA THR A 89 29.39 -17.28 0.00
C THR A 89 30.50 -18.00 0.73
N SER A 90 31.75 -17.62 0.44
CA SER A 90 32.94 -17.97 1.23
C SER A 90 33.82 -16.75 1.36
#